data_AF-A0A8T7F5X6-F1
#
_entry.id   AF-A0A8T7F5X6-F1
#
_cell.length_a   1.000
_cell.length_b   1.000
_cell.length_c   1.000
_cell.angle_alpha   90.00
_cell.angle_beta   90.00
_cell.angle_gamma   90.00
#
_symmetry.space_group_name_H-M   'P 1'
#
loop_
_entity.id
_entity.type
_entity.pdbx_description
1 polymer ?
#
loop_
_entity_poly.entity_id
_entity_poly.type
_entity_poly.pdbx_seq_one_letter_code
_entity_poly.pdbx_strand_id
1 'polypeptide(L)'
;MAWCKKALVMGFFVVLIGYVLIGYTRVPFHGDEADHLFKSRDFITYFVEGDPNALRVKPPVAIDSEEHIRLLTGTTTAYLTGYALWSAGVEQWEWPAPWYYGLDYTWNIENGRRPEEFKLHRARLVTTLLTMLSIPLTANIAYRMGRFDQRRPYLASLVTGFLVATHPVWLLNGRRVMQEAALGTFSLMVVWLALLVMQKPTLIRWIGLSIAAGLCLASKPTGVIAVGVVMVALIILQLGRRSFHTSGEIQGVHQSRIHSFAQLLGVVIGAVGVYILLTPALWDAPLDRVRLAGELRLQVLQGQTKASADAYDSNWSQGGALIQQPFLTDLQYYESPAFEQVLEDEITRYEKAHFEGWQMSRPIGTIWTGVAAIGLVALLRRSRYPIVFVGLTWSMGTAIALGITVPLAWQRYYLLWSLICCILAGIGLQTIFTLLTNRNFRMSEPHG
;
A
#
# COMPACT_ATOMS: atom_id res chain seq x y z
N MET A 1 -26.09 10.19 23.78
CA MET A 1 -25.05 11.04 23.13
C MET A 1 -23.84 10.26 22.59
N ALA A 2 -23.25 9.30 23.32
CA ALA A 2 -22.06 8.55 22.85
C ALA A 2 -22.32 7.67 21.59
N TRP A 3 -23.51 7.07 21.48
CA TRP A 3 -23.89 6.27 20.32
C TRP A 3 -24.02 7.11 19.04
N CYS A 4 -24.62 8.30 19.12
CA CYS A 4 -24.73 9.24 17.99
C CYS A 4 -23.35 9.60 17.42
N LYS A 5 -22.35 9.85 18.28
CA LYS A 5 -20.97 10.13 17.84
C LYS A 5 -20.35 8.95 17.08
N LYS A 6 -20.53 7.72 17.59
CA LYS A 6 -20.04 6.51 16.90
C LYS A 6 -20.75 6.29 15.56
N ALA A 7 -22.06 6.49 15.52
CA ALA A 7 -22.85 6.38 14.29
C ALA A 7 -22.40 7.41 13.24
N LEU A 8 -22.12 8.65 13.64
CA LEU A 8 -21.60 9.69 12.74
C LEU A 8 -20.21 9.33 12.19
N VAL A 9 -19.29 8.87 13.04
CA VAL A 9 -17.96 8.42 12.61
C VAL A 9 -18.06 7.24 11.64
N MET A 10 -18.93 6.28 11.93
CA MET A 10 -19.16 5.13 11.05
C MET A 10 -19.78 5.55 9.71
N GLY A 11 -20.81 6.40 9.74
CA GLY A 11 -21.45 6.95 8.55
C GLY A 11 -20.46 7.72 7.67
N PHE A 12 -19.57 8.50 8.28
CA PHE A 12 -18.47 9.17 7.59
C PHE A 12 -17.59 8.17 6.81
N PHE A 13 -17.12 7.09 7.45
CA PHE A 13 -16.33 6.09 6.74
C PHE A 13 -17.12 5.33 5.67
N VAL A 14 -18.41 5.07 5.88
CA VAL A 14 -19.28 4.46 4.86
C VAL A 14 -19.38 5.34 3.62
N VAL A 15 -19.54 6.65 3.80
CA VAL A 15 -19.57 7.61 2.67
C VAL A 15 -18.23 7.61 1.92
N LEU A 16 -17.11 7.65 2.63
CA LEU A 16 -15.78 7.59 2.01
C LEU A 16 -15.55 6.29 1.22
N ILE A 17 -15.95 5.16 1.79
CA ILE A 17 -15.88 3.85 1.12
C ILE A 17 -16.76 3.82 -0.13
N GLY A 18 -17.99 4.37 -0.04
CA GLY A 18 -18.89 4.49 -1.17
C GLY A 18 -18.33 5.37 -2.30
N TYR A 19 -17.66 6.48 -1.95
CA TYR A 19 -16.98 7.34 -2.91
C TYR A 19 -15.87 6.59 -3.67
N VAL A 20 -15.06 5.78 -2.98
CA VAL A 20 -14.04 4.94 -3.65
C VAL A 20 -14.70 3.96 -4.61
N LEU A 21 -15.76 3.29 -4.19
CA LEU A 21 -16.47 2.29 -4.98
C LEU A 21 -17.11 2.88 -6.25
N ILE A 22 -17.78 4.02 -6.20
CA ILE A 22 -18.54 4.50 -7.37
C ILE A 22 -17.63 4.88 -8.57
N GLY A 23 -16.37 5.22 -8.32
CA GLY A 23 -15.44 5.68 -9.35
C GLY A 23 -14.70 4.60 -10.14
N TYR A 24 -14.76 3.31 -9.77
CA TYR A 24 -13.88 2.29 -10.37
C TYR A 24 -14.16 2.01 -11.86
N THR A 25 -15.39 2.25 -12.32
CA THR A 25 -15.79 2.03 -13.73
C THR A 25 -15.40 3.18 -14.65
N ARG A 26 -14.87 4.28 -14.10
CA ARG A 26 -14.50 5.47 -14.87
C ARG A 26 -13.01 5.76 -14.85
N VAL A 27 -12.22 4.96 -14.13
CA VAL A 27 -10.78 5.17 -14.06
C VAL A 27 -10.15 4.93 -15.44
N PRO A 28 -9.27 5.82 -15.95
CA PRO A 28 -8.65 5.65 -17.27
C PRO A 28 -7.82 4.38 -17.33
N PHE A 29 -7.83 3.71 -18.48
CA PHE A 29 -7.06 2.49 -18.72
C PHE A 29 -5.55 2.70 -18.53
N HIS A 30 -4.86 1.64 -18.15
CA HIS A 30 -3.40 1.58 -18.05
C HIS A 30 -2.88 0.26 -18.64
N GLY A 31 -1.76 0.30 -19.38
CA GLY A 31 -1.17 -0.89 -20.01
C GLY A 31 -0.97 -2.08 -19.07
N ASP A 32 -0.39 -1.83 -17.88
CA ASP A 32 -0.20 -2.85 -16.83
C ASP A 32 -1.49 -3.61 -16.44
N GLU A 33 -2.68 -3.05 -16.65
CA GLU A 33 -3.93 -3.78 -16.37
C GLU A 33 -4.07 -5.02 -17.26
N ALA A 34 -3.62 -4.95 -18.52
CA ALA A 34 -3.59 -6.09 -19.43
C ALA A 34 -2.60 -7.16 -18.95
N ASP A 35 -1.41 -6.76 -18.47
CA ASP A 35 -0.42 -7.69 -17.93
C ASP A 35 -0.93 -8.43 -16.69
N HIS A 36 -1.60 -7.70 -15.78
CA HIS A 36 -2.18 -8.28 -14.58
C HIS A 36 -3.39 -9.16 -14.86
N LEU A 37 -4.21 -8.81 -15.84
CA LEU A 37 -5.29 -9.67 -16.34
C LEU A 37 -4.75 -10.92 -17.00
N PHE A 38 -3.74 -10.81 -17.86
CA PHE A 38 -3.08 -11.96 -18.48
C PHE A 38 -2.52 -12.91 -17.42
N LYS A 39 -1.76 -12.38 -16.44
CA LYS A 39 -1.21 -13.18 -15.35
C LYS A 39 -2.29 -13.83 -14.48
N SER A 40 -3.46 -13.22 -14.36
CA SER A 40 -4.51 -13.78 -13.52
C SER A 40 -4.88 -15.22 -13.90
N ARG A 41 -4.53 -15.68 -15.12
CA ARG A 41 -4.75 -17.07 -15.59
C ARG A 41 -4.13 -18.10 -14.66
N ASP A 42 -3.07 -17.71 -13.94
CA ASP A 42 -2.46 -18.52 -12.89
C ASP A 42 -3.48 -18.95 -11.81
N PHE A 43 -4.57 -18.19 -11.59
CA PHE A 43 -5.66 -18.61 -10.70
C PHE A 43 -6.36 -19.88 -11.20
N ILE A 44 -6.68 -19.93 -12.50
CA ILE A 44 -7.36 -21.08 -13.12
C ILE A 44 -6.47 -22.31 -12.96
N THR A 45 -5.22 -22.20 -13.37
CA THR A 45 -4.24 -23.29 -13.28
C THR A 45 -4.02 -23.77 -11.84
N TYR A 46 -3.87 -22.86 -10.88
CA TYR A 46 -3.65 -23.24 -9.49
C TYR A 46 -4.90 -23.85 -8.83
N PHE A 47 -6.05 -23.15 -8.91
CA PHE A 47 -7.20 -23.44 -8.05
C PHE A 47 -8.34 -24.17 -8.75
N VAL A 48 -8.53 -23.95 -10.06
CA VAL A 48 -9.63 -24.56 -10.82
C VAL A 48 -9.18 -25.90 -11.43
N GLU A 49 -8.02 -25.90 -12.09
CA GLU A 49 -7.42 -27.10 -12.70
C GLU A 49 -6.72 -27.96 -11.65
N GLY A 50 -6.28 -27.36 -10.54
CA GLY A 50 -5.55 -28.06 -9.49
C GLY A 50 -4.14 -28.48 -9.89
N ASP A 51 -3.53 -27.81 -10.87
CA ASP A 51 -2.17 -28.07 -11.34
C ASP A 51 -1.22 -26.89 -11.07
N PRO A 52 -0.86 -26.63 -9.80
CA PRO A 52 0.10 -25.58 -9.48
C PRO A 52 1.52 -25.90 -10.00
N ASN A 53 1.80 -27.12 -10.46
CA ASN A 53 3.11 -27.48 -11.00
C ASN A 53 3.35 -26.87 -12.39
N ALA A 54 2.28 -26.62 -13.15
CA ALA A 54 2.35 -25.91 -14.42
C ALA A 54 2.82 -24.44 -14.27
N LEU A 55 2.73 -23.88 -13.06
CA LEU A 55 3.15 -22.50 -12.75
C LEU A 55 4.62 -22.40 -12.30
N ARG A 56 5.35 -23.52 -12.26
CA ARG A 56 6.77 -23.53 -11.92
C ARG A 56 7.58 -22.93 -13.06
N VAL A 57 8.64 -22.20 -12.71
CA VAL A 57 9.52 -21.56 -13.68
C VAL A 57 10.76 -22.41 -13.89
N LYS A 58 11.19 -22.59 -15.15
CA LYS A 58 12.46 -23.25 -15.51
C LYS A 58 13.38 -22.23 -16.20
N PRO A 59 14.67 -22.10 -15.83
CA PRO A 59 15.60 -21.25 -16.55
C PRO A 59 16.07 -21.96 -17.85
N PRO A 60 16.54 -21.19 -18.86
CA PRO A 60 16.58 -19.73 -18.90
C PRO A 60 15.18 -19.12 -19.05
N VAL A 61 14.97 -17.95 -18.43
CA VAL A 61 13.71 -17.20 -18.54
C VAL A 61 13.86 -16.17 -19.65
N ALA A 62 13.04 -16.28 -20.70
CA ALA A 62 13.03 -15.32 -21.80
C ALA A 62 12.34 -14.03 -21.36
N ILE A 63 12.84 -12.87 -21.82
CA ILE A 63 12.20 -11.58 -21.56
C ILE A 63 10.79 -11.61 -22.15
N ASP A 64 9.84 -11.04 -21.40
CA ASP A 64 8.41 -10.98 -21.68
C ASP A 64 7.68 -12.34 -21.79
N SER A 65 8.32 -13.45 -21.39
CA SER A 65 7.63 -14.74 -21.25
C SER A 65 6.69 -14.77 -20.04
N GLU A 66 5.80 -15.77 -19.97
CA GLU A 66 4.93 -15.93 -18.79
C GLU A 66 5.73 -16.12 -17.51
N GLU A 67 6.82 -16.90 -17.57
CA GLU A 67 7.73 -17.11 -16.46
C GLU A 67 8.40 -15.80 -16.01
N HIS A 68 8.76 -14.93 -16.95
CA HIS A 68 9.29 -13.61 -16.67
C HIS A 68 8.28 -12.76 -15.90
N ILE A 69 7.03 -12.70 -16.39
CA ILE A 69 5.95 -11.97 -15.73
C ILE A 69 5.67 -12.56 -14.34
N ARG A 70 5.66 -13.89 -14.18
CA ARG A 70 5.45 -14.58 -12.90
C ARG A 70 6.50 -14.21 -11.85
N LEU A 71 7.77 -14.08 -12.24
CA LEU A 71 8.86 -13.71 -11.33
C LEU A 71 8.88 -12.20 -11.01
N LEU A 72 8.47 -11.33 -11.94
CA LEU A 72 8.53 -9.88 -11.75
C LEU A 72 7.37 -9.31 -10.93
N THR A 73 6.23 -9.98 -10.95
CA THR A 73 4.98 -9.47 -10.37
C THR A 73 4.52 -10.38 -9.23
N GLY A 74 3.82 -9.83 -8.23
CA GLY A 74 3.18 -10.64 -7.18
C GLY A 74 2.02 -11.51 -7.70
N THR A 75 1.63 -12.52 -6.92
CA THR A 75 0.53 -13.46 -7.21
C THR A 75 -0.79 -13.06 -6.55
N THR A 76 -0.77 -12.31 -5.45
CA THR A 76 -1.99 -11.97 -4.70
C THR A 76 -3.04 -11.26 -5.56
N THR A 77 -2.67 -10.20 -6.27
CA THR A 77 -3.60 -9.50 -7.18
C THR A 77 -4.05 -10.41 -8.32
N ALA A 78 -3.14 -11.19 -8.90
CA ALA A 78 -3.45 -12.09 -10.00
C ALA A 78 -4.51 -13.13 -9.59
N TYR A 79 -4.37 -13.75 -8.41
CA TYR A 79 -5.32 -14.73 -7.91
C TYR A 79 -6.68 -14.13 -7.57
N LEU A 80 -6.71 -12.97 -6.92
CA LEU A 80 -7.97 -12.32 -6.59
C LEU A 80 -8.72 -11.85 -7.85
N THR A 81 -7.99 -11.31 -8.84
CA THR A 81 -8.55 -10.93 -10.13
C THR A 81 -9.06 -12.15 -10.90
N GLY A 82 -8.28 -13.22 -10.95
CA GLY A 82 -8.67 -14.46 -11.64
C GLY A 82 -9.92 -15.08 -11.02
N TYR A 83 -10.03 -15.07 -9.69
CA TYR A 83 -11.25 -15.47 -8.98
C TYR A 83 -12.46 -14.61 -9.38
N ALA A 84 -12.30 -13.28 -9.47
CA ALA A 84 -13.39 -12.38 -9.84
C ALA A 84 -13.87 -12.58 -11.28
N LEU A 85 -12.98 -12.89 -12.22
CA LEU A 85 -13.33 -13.22 -13.60
C LEU A 85 -14.01 -14.58 -13.69
N TRP A 86 -13.41 -15.60 -13.08
CA TRP A 86 -13.94 -16.97 -13.07
C TRP A 86 -15.34 -17.03 -12.43
N SER A 87 -15.53 -16.40 -11.27
CA SER A 87 -16.83 -16.34 -10.60
C SER A 87 -17.88 -15.51 -11.35
N ALA A 88 -17.45 -14.66 -12.29
CA ALA A 88 -18.33 -13.94 -13.20
C ALA A 88 -18.63 -14.73 -14.50
N GLY A 89 -18.12 -15.96 -14.64
CA GLY A 89 -18.33 -16.80 -15.80
C GLY A 89 -17.49 -16.43 -17.03
N VAL A 90 -16.42 -15.64 -16.87
CA VAL A 90 -15.52 -15.28 -17.98
C VAL A 90 -14.59 -16.46 -18.28
N GLU A 91 -14.61 -16.94 -19.52
CA GLU A 91 -13.79 -18.07 -19.93
C GLU A 91 -12.32 -17.65 -20.11
N GLN A 92 -11.36 -18.54 -19.83
CA GLN A 92 -9.93 -18.18 -19.77
C GLN A 92 -9.36 -17.68 -21.11
N TRP A 93 -9.84 -18.23 -22.23
CA TRP A 93 -9.41 -17.84 -23.58
C TRP A 93 -9.85 -16.42 -23.95
N GLU A 94 -10.81 -15.86 -23.24
CA GLU A 94 -11.30 -14.50 -23.42
C GLU A 94 -10.41 -13.42 -22.78
N TRP A 95 -9.41 -13.83 -22.00
CA TRP A 95 -8.57 -12.91 -21.25
C TRP A 95 -7.54 -12.28 -22.20
N PRO A 96 -7.14 -11.01 -22.00
CA PRO A 96 -6.26 -10.33 -22.93
C PRO A 96 -4.88 -11.00 -22.97
N ALA A 97 -4.17 -10.85 -24.08
CA ALA A 97 -2.73 -11.02 -24.11
C ALA A 97 -2.05 -9.89 -23.29
N PRO A 98 -0.79 -10.03 -22.85
CA PRO A 98 -0.12 -8.97 -22.09
C PRO A 98 -0.05 -7.68 -22.93
N TRP A 99 0.26 -6.54 -22.33
CA TRP A 99 0.50 -5.31 -23.10
C TRP A 99 1.84 -5.40 -23.83
N TYR A 100 1.95 -4.83 -25.03
CA TYR A 100 3.22 -4.75 -25.75
C TYR A 100 3.74 -3.32 -25.76
N TYR A 101 4.68 -3.03 -24.86
CA TYR A 101 5.25 -1.69 -24.68
C TYR A 101 6.19 -1.26 -25.82
N GLY A 102 6.59 -2.17 -26.70
CA GLY A 102 7.41 -1.86 -27.87
C GLY A 102 6.61 -1.31 -29.07
N LEU A 103 5.28 -1.35 -29.02
CA LEU A 103 4.39 -0.81 -30.05
C LEU A 103 3.45 0.24 -29.45
N ASP A 104 2.83 1.02 -30.32
CA ASP A 104 1.92 2.09 -29.92
C ASP A 104 0.60 1.56 -29.34
N TYR A 105 -0.19 2.49 -28.81
CA TYR A 105 -1.47 2.20 -28.21
C TYR A 105 -2.45 1.56 -29.21
N THR A 106 -2.57 2.12 -30.41
CA THR A 106 -3.51 1.67 -31.44
C THR A 106 -3.28 0.22 -31.83
N TRP A 107 -2.02 -0.16 -32.04
CA TRP A 107 -1.67 -1.55 -32.36
C TRP A 107 -2.11 -2.51 -31.26
N ASN A 108 -1.93 -2.14 -29.98
CA ASN A 108 -2.37 -2.97 -28.86
C ASN A 108 -3.90 -3.14 -28.83
N ILE A 109 -4.66 -2.11 -29.17
CA ILE A 109 -6.13 -2.21 -29.28
C ILE A 109 -6.53 -3.13 -30.43
N GLU A 110 -5.97 -2.90 -31.63
CA GLU A 110 -6.26 -3.69 -32.83
C GLU A 110 -5.93 -5.17 -32.68
N ASN A 111 -4.96 -5.50 -31.82
CA ASN A 111 -4.54 -6.86 -31.50
C ASN A 111 -5.19 -7.42 -30.22
N GLY A 112 -6.25 -6.79 -29.72
CA GLY A 112 -7.05 -7.31 -28.61
C GLY A 112 -6.34 -7.36 -27.25
N ARG A 113 -5.29 -6.54 -27.04
CA ARG A 113 -4.57 -6.48 -25.76
C ARG A 113 -5.29 -5.62 -24.72
N ARG A 114 -6.18 -4.72 -25.16
CA ARG A 114 -7.13 -4.06 -24.24
C ARG A 114 -8.33 -4.98 -24.00
N PRO A 115 -8.63 -5.35 -22.74
CA PRO A 115 -9.80 -6.16 -22.43
C PRO A 115 -11.09 -5.39 -22.67
N GLU A 116 -12.17 -6.13 -22.95
CA GLU A 116 -13.53 -5.58 -22.92
C GLU A 116 -13.86 -4.96 -21.56
N GLU A 117 -14.68 -3.91 -21.57
CA GLU A 117 -15.04 -3.13 -20.37
C GLU A 117 -15.66 -3.99 -19.26
N PHE A 118 -16.45 -5.02 -19.59
CA PHE A 118 -16.99 -5.93 -18.57
C PHE A 118 -15.88 -6.65 -17.80
N LYS A 119 -14.91 -7.22 -18.51
CA LYS A 119 -13.77 -7.97 -17.95
C LYS A 119 -12.90 -7.03 -17.11
N LEU A 120 -12.62 -5.86 -17.65
CA LEU A 120 -11.86 -4.80 -16.97
C LEU A 120 -12.55 -4.35 -15.68
N HIS A 121 -13.85 -4.07 -15.71
CA HIS A 121 -14.62 -3.68 -14.53
C HIS A 121 -14.66 -4.75 -13.45
N ARG A 122 -14.83 -6.03 -13.83
CA ARG A 122 -14.80 -7.13 -12.86
C ARG A 122 -13.45 -7.26 -12.17
N ALA A 123 -12.37 -7.10 -12.91
CA ALA A 123 -11.04 -7.12 -12.34
C ALA A 123 -10.76 -5.89 -11.44
N ARG A 124 -11.15 -4.69 -11.87
CA ARG A 124 -11.00 -3.44 -11.10
C ARG A 124 -11.77 -3.44 -9.78
N LEU A 125 -12.89 -4.16 -9.71
CA LEU A 125 -13.66 -4.29 -8.47
C LEU A 125 -12.81 -4.86 -7.33
N VAL A 126 -11.94 -5.83 -7.63
CA VAL A 126 -11.08 -6.48 -6.63
C VAL A 126 -10.09 -5.50 -6.02
N THR A 127 -9.35 -4.78 -6.86
CA THR A 127 -8.37 -3.79 -6.40
C THR A 127 -9.06 -2.64 -5.70
N THR A 128 -10.24 -2.23 -6.18
CA THR A 128 -11.08 -1.22 -5.53
C THR A 128 -11.52 -1.65 -4.13
N LEU A 129 -11.91 -2.92 -3.92
CA LEU A 129 -12.28 -3.44 -2.60
C LEU A 129 -11.10 -3.43 -1.62
N LEU A 130 -9.89 -3.73 -2.10
CA LEU A 130 -8.66 -3.60 -1.30
C LEU A 130 -8.39 -2.13 -0.95
N THR A 131 -8.51 -1.22 -1.91
CA THR A 131 -8.43 0.23 -1.69
C THR A 131 -9.48 0.74 -0.70
N MET A 132 -10.70 0.21 -0.73
CA MET A 132 -11.73 0.52 0.29
C MET A 132 -11.30 0.05 1.68
N LEU A 133 -10.67 -1.11 1.80
CA LEU A 133 -10.16 -1.65 3.07
C LEU A 133 -8.98 -0.83 3.61
N SER A 134 -8.20 -0.17 2.75
CA SER A 134 -7.10 0.69 3.18
C SER A 134 -7.57 1.87 4.04
N ILE A 135 -8.79 2.39 3.83
CA ILE A 135 -9.36 3.53 4.55
C ILE A 135 -9.52 3.23 6.05
N PRO A 136 -10.30 2.21 6.48
CA PRO A 136 -10.39 1.89 7.90
C PRO A 136 -9.05 1.43 8.47
N LEU A 137 -8.16 0.81 7.69
CA LEU A 137 -6.83 0.42 8.16
C LEU A 137 -5.95 1.62 8.50
N THR A 138 -5.77 2.58 7.59
CA THR A 138 -4.99 3.80 7.85
C THR A 138 -5.60 4.62 8.98
N ALA A 139 -6.92 4.76 9.01
CA ALA A 139 -7.64 5.45 10.07
C ALA A 139 -7.42 4.80 11.45
N ASN A 140 -7.38 3.47 11.53
CA ASN A 140 -7.09 2.73 12.76
C ASN A 140 -5.62 2.84 13.19
N ILE A 141 -4.69 2.85 12.23
CA ILE A 141 -3.26 3.07 12.51
C ILE A 141 -3.07 4.48 13.08
N ALA A 142 -3.63 5.50 12.41
CA ALA A 142 -3.60 6.89 12.87
C ALA A 142 -4.23 7.06 14.26
N TYR A 143 -5.38 6.42 14.53
CA TYR A 143 -6.01 6.39 15.85
C TYR A 143 -5.06 5.85 16.93
N ARG A 144 -4.39 4.71 16.66
CA ARG A 144 -3.50 4.04 17.63
C ARG A 144 -2.23 4.84 17.88
N MET A 145 -1.66 5.41 16.82
CA MET A 145 -0.47 6.25 16.88
C MET A 145 -0.77 7.67 17.40
N GLY A 146 -2.02 8.14 17.33
CA GLY A 146 -2.43 9.47 17.80
C GLY A 146 -3.02 9.49 19.21
N ARG A 147 -3.14 8.33 19.88
CA ARG A 147 -3.93 8.18 21.12
C ARG A 147 -3.35 8.86 22.38
N PHE A 148 -2.24 9.57 22.26
CA PHE A 148 -1.63 10.32 23.38
C PHE A 148 -2.48 11.50 23.85
N ASP A 149 -3.39 12.00 23.02
CA ASP A 149 -4.38 12.98 23.45
C ASP A 149 -5.73 12.30 23.67
N GLN A 150 -6.06 12.06 24.94
CA GLN A 150 -7.33 11.45 25.34
C GLN A 150 -8.54 12.35 25.07
N ARG A 151 -8.35 13.66 24.85
CA ARG A 151 -9.45 14.62 24.66
C ARG A 151 -10.12 14.45 23.30
N ARG A 152 -9.36 14.06 22.25
CA ARG A 152 -9.86 13.96 20.87
C ARG A 152 -9.31 12.74 20.14
N PRO A 153 -9.65 11.52 20.59
CA PRO A 153 -8.99 10.32 20.10
C PRO A 153 -9.29 10.02 18.62
N TYR A 154 -10.34 10.61 18.04
CA TYR A 154 -10.78 10.32 16.67
C TYR A 154 -10.29 11.30 15.60
N LEU A 155 -9.70 12.46 15.95
CA LEU A 155 -9.38 13.50 14.96
C LEU A 155 -8.35 13.02 13.93
N ALA A 156 -7.23 12.42 14.35
CA ALA A 156 -6.27 11.85 13.42
C ALA A 156 -6.90 10.77 12.52
N SER A 157 -7.77 9.93 13.08
CA SER A 157 -8.46 8.86 12.35
C SER A 157 -9.36 9.40 11.24
N LEU A 158 -10.18 10.42 11.54
CA LEU A 158 -11.10 11.04 10.58
C LEU A 158 -10.34 11.74 9.45
N VAL A 159 -9.31 12.51 9.80
CA VAL A 159 -8.50 13.26 8.83
C VAL A 159 -7.73 12.32 7.92
N THR A 160 -7.08 11.29 8.48
CA THR A 160 -6.38 10.28 7.68
C THR A 160 -7.35 9.52 6.78
N GLY A 161 -8.53 9.15 7.29
CA GLY A 161 -9.57 8.51 6.48
C GLY A 161 -9.98 9.36 5.29
N PHE A 162 -10.27 10.64 5.52
CA PHE A 162 -10.59 11.61 4.48
C PHE A 162 -9.47 11.67 3.43
N LEU A 163 -8.25 11.98 3.87
CA LEU A 163 -7.11 12.17 2.98
C LEU A 163 -6.87 10.94 2.12
N VAL A 164 -6.90 9.73 2.68
CA VAL A 164 -6.70 8.49 1.92
C VAL A 164 -7.84 8.25 0.92
N ALA A 165 -9.09 8.43 1.34
CA ALA A 165 -10.26 8.21 0.50
C ALA A 165 -10.40 9.25 -0.63
N THR A 166 -9.74 10.40 -0.52
CA THR A 166 -9.71 11.44 -1.54
C THR A 166 -8.33 11.63 -2.16
N HIS A 167 -7.35 10.77 -1.87
CA HIS A 167 -5.99 10.95 -2.38
C HIS A 167 -5.93 10.59 -3.87
N PRO A 168 -5.61 11.52 -4.77
CA PRO A 168 -5.82 11.33 -6.20
C PRO A 168 -5.02 10.15 -6.76
N VAL A 169 -3.73 10.09 -6.44
CA VAL A 169 -2.84 9.02 -6.88
C VAL A 169 -3.27 7.64 -6.36
N TRP A 170 -3.74 7.56 -5.11
CA TRP A 170 -4.20 6.31 -4.51
C TRP A 170 -5.52 5.84 -5.11
N LEU A 171 -6.45 6.75 -5.42
CA LEU A 171 -7.70 6.42 -6.10
C LEU A 171 -7.49 5.91 -7.51
N LEU A 172 -6.63 6.60 -8.28
CA LEU A 172 -6.29 6.22 -9.64
C LEU A 172 -5.69 4.80 -9.68
N ASN A 173 -4.61 4.58 -8.93
CA ASN A 173 -3.90 3.29 -8.96
C ASN A 173 -4.64 2.19 -8.18
N GLY A 174 -5.41 2.57 -7.15
CA GLY A 174 -6.20 1.64 -6.34
C GLY A 174 -7.41 1.07 -7.08
N ARG A 175 -7.97 1.83 -8.03
CA ARG A 175 -9.11 1.38 -8.85
C ARG A 175 -8.70 0.65 -10.11
N ARG A 176 -7.46 0.81 -10.59
CA ARG A 176 -6.91 0.05 -11.72
C ARG A 176 -6.58 -1.38 -11.29
N VAL A 177 -6.53 -2.31 -12.24
CA VAL A 177 -6.08 -3.69 -12.00
C VAL A 177 -4.56 -3.70 -11.83
N MET A 178 -4.06 -3.24 -10.69
CA MET A 178 -2.63 -3.16 -10.39
C MET A 178 -2.28 -3.76 -9.02
N GLN A 179 -0.99 -3.99 -8.79
CA GLN A 179 -0.51 -4.64 -7.56
C GLN A 179 -0.52 -3.71 -6.34
N GLU A 180 -0.56 -2.42 -6.60
CA GLU A 180 -0.46 -1.32 -5.64
C GLU A 180 -1.56 -1.39 -4.59
N ALA A 181 -2.79 -1.74 -5.00
CA ALA A 181 -3.92 -1.90 -4.08
C ALA A 181 -3.66 -3.02 -3.06
N ALA A 182 -3.21 -4.19 -3.52
CA ALA A 182 -2.89 -5.33 -2.67
C ALA A 182 -1.67 -5.04 -1.78
N LEU A 183 -0.57 -4.56 -2.37
CA LEU A 183 0.64 -4.19 -1.64
C LEU A 183 0.33 -3.18 -0.53
N GLY A 184 -0.37 -2.09 -0.85
CA GLY A 184 -0.72 -1.05 0.12
C GLY A 184 -1.60 -1.61 1.24
N THR A 185 -2.64 -2.36 0.90
CA THR A 185 -3.58 -2.92 1.88
C THR A 185 -2.91 -3.93 2.82
N PHE A 186 -2.17 -4.90 2.29
CA PHE A 186 -1.50 -5.89 3.12
C PHE A 186 -0.32 -5.30 3.92
N SER A 187 0.37 -4.28 3.38
CA SER A 187 1.35 -3.50 4.16
C SER A 187 0.70 -2.82 5.38
N LEU A 188 -0.48 -2.21 5.18
CA LEU A 188 -1.23 -1.60 6.28
C LEU A 188 -1.74 -2.64 7.28
N MET A 189 -2.18 -3.82 6.81
CA MET A 189 -2.56 -4.93 7.70
C MET A 189 -1.38 -5.40 8.55
N VAL A 190 -0.17 -5.52 7.98
CA VAL A 190 1.05 -5.88 8.71
C VAL A 190 1.31 -4.87 9.84
N VAL A 191 1.27 -3.58 9.55
CA VAL A 191 1.47 -2.52 10.55
C VAL A 191 0.37 -2.59 11.61
N TRP A 192 -0.90 -2.61 11.20
CA TRP A 192 -2.04 -2.65 12.11
C TRP A 192 -2.00 -3.86 13.06
N LEU A 193 -1.72 -5.06 12.54
CA LEU A 193 -1.59 -6.28 13.33
C LEU A 193 -0.37 -6.24 14.25
N ALA A 194 0.76 -5.67 13.81
CA ALA A 194 1.91 -5.42 14.69
C ALA A 194 1.53 -4.50 15.86
N LEU A 195 0.78 -3.42 15.61
CA LEU A 195 0.27 -2.55 16.68
C LEU A 195 -0.69 -3.29 17.63
N LEU A 196 -1.54 -4.18 17.10
CA LEU A 196 -2.44 -5.01 17.91
C LEU A 196 -1.69 -6.03 18.77
N VAL A 197 -0.69 -6.70 18.21
CA VAL A 197 0.20 -7.61 18.93
C VAL A 197 0.89 -6.87 20.07
N MET A 198 1.39 -5.66 19.81
CA MET A 198 2.06 -4.86 20.84
C MET A 198 1.14 -4.43 21.99
N GLN A 199 -0.15 -4.27 21.72
CA GLN A 199 -1.12 -3.92 22.76
C GLN A 199 -1.56 -5.13 23.59
N LYS A 200 -1.96 -6.21 22.92
CA LYS A 200 -2.34 -7.47 23.57
C LYS A 200 -1.91 -8.64 22.68
N PRO A 201 -0.80 -9.32 22.99
CA PRO A 201 -0.34 -10.44 22.18
C PRO A 201 -1.31 -11.61 22.38
N THR A 202 -1.84 -12.12 21.28
CA THR A 202 -2.66 -13.34 21.26
C THR A 202 -2.22 -14.18 20.07
N LEU A 203 -2.39 -15.50 20.15
CA LEU A 203 -1.99 -16.41 19.07
C LEU A 203 -2.63 -16.01 17.73
N ILE A 204 -3.92 -15.67 17.74
CA ILE A 204 -4.66 -15.25 16.55
C ILE A 204 -4.05 -14.00 15.89
N ARG A 205 -3.59 -13.02 16.69
CA ARG A 205 -2.94 -11.81 16.15
C ARG A 205 -1.57 -12.10 15.56
N TRP A 206 -0.82 -13.02 16.15
CA TRP A 206 0.47 -13.46 15.61
C TRP A 206 0.29 -14.24 14.31
N ILE A 207 -0.67 -15.17 14.25
CA ILE A 207 -1.04 -15.89 13.02
C ILE A 207 -1.51 -14.88 11.96
N GLY A 208 -2.39 -13.95 12.32
CA GLY A 208 -2.85 -12.90 11.43
C GLY A 208 -1.71 -12.06 10.88
N LEU A 209 -0.74 -11.65 11.72
CA LEU A 209 0.45 -10.90 11.30
C LEU A 209 1.29 -11.71 10.30
N SER A 210 1.44 -13.01 10.54
CA SER A 210 2.16 -13.92 9.65
C SER A 210 1.49 -14.04 8.28
N ILE A 211 0.17 -14.26 8.25
CA ILE A 211 -0.62 -14.34 7.01
C ILE A 211 -0.57 -13.00 6.25
N ALA A 212 -0.79 -11.88 6.94
CA ALA A 212 -0.75 -10.56 6.32
C ALA A 212 0.65 -10.24 5.75
N ALA A 213 1.72 -10.63 6.44
CA ALA A 213 3.09 -10.47 5.95
C ALA A 213 3.35 -11.32 4.71
N GLY A 214 2.92 -12.59 4.70
CA GLY A 214 3.03 -13.46 3.54
C GLY A 214 2.25 -12.93 2.32
N LEU A 215 1.02 -12.46 2.53
CA LEU A 215 0.20 -11.84 1.47
C LEU A 215 0.81 -10.52 0.97
N CYS A 216 1.45 -9.75 1.84
CA CYS A 216 2.18 -8.53 1.46
C CYS A 216 3.38 -8.86 0.55
N LEU A 217 4.20 -9.85 0.93
CA LEU A 217 5.31 -10.34 0.11
C LEU A 217 4.83 -10.89 -1.24
N ALA A 218 3.73 -11.65 -1.23
CA ALA A 218 3.09 -12.18 -2.44
C ALA A 218 2.42 -11.12 -3.30
N SER A 219 2.19 -9.88 -2.80
CA SER A 219 1.54 -8.83 -3.58
C SER A 219 2.50 -8.13 -4.54
N LYS A 220 3.74 -7.87 -4.11
CA LYS A 220 4.80 -7.24 -4.93
C LYS A 220 6.14 -7.43 -4.22
N PRO A 221 7.28 -7.57 -4.95
CA PRO A 221 8.60 -7.67 -4.32
C PRO A 221 8.92 -6.55 -3.33
N THR A 222 8.44 -5.32 -3.59
CA THR A 222 8.62 -4.17 -2.69
C THR A 222 7.89 -4.32 -1.35
N GLY A 223 7.00 -5.31 -1.19
CA GLY A 223 6.40 -5.69 0.10
C GLY A 223 7.45 -6.09 1.15
N VAL A 224 8.64 -6.52 0.72
CA VAL A 224 9.77 -6.81 1.62
C VAL A 224 10.17 -5.58 2.44
N ILE A 225 10.00 -4.37 1.91
CA ILE A 225 10.30 -3.12 2.64
C ILE A 225 9.35 -2.99 3.83
N ALA A 226 8.04 -3.09 3.59
CA ALA A 226 7.04 -2.94 4.64
C ALA A 226 7.17 -4.03 5.71
N VAL A 227 7.30 -5.29 5.30
CA VAL A 227 7.44 -6.43 6.22
C VAL A 227 8.76 -6.34 6.98
N GLY A 228 9.88 -6.16 6.29
CA GLY A 228 11.21 -6.12 6.90
C GLY A 228 11.36 -5.03 7.93
N VAL A 229 10.93 -3.80 7.61
CA VAL A 229 11.02 -2.66 8.53
C VAL A 229 10.16 -2.88 9.78
N VAL A 230 8.95 -3.43 9.65
CA VAL A 230 8.10 -3.75 10.81
C VAL A 230 8.72 -4.87 11.66
N MET A 231 9.27 -5.92 11.05
CA MET A 231 9.94 -7.00 11.79
C MET A 231 11.16 -6.48 12.56
N VAL A 232 11.98 -5.64 11.93
CA VAL A 232 13.12 -4.98 12.59
C VAL A 232 12.64 -4.16 13.79
N ALA A 233 11.57 -3.38 13.65
CA ALA A 233 11.00 -2.61 14.76
C ALA A 233 10.59 -3.51 15.93
N LEU A 234 9.90 -4.62 15.64
CA LEU A 234 9.49 -5.58 16.66
C LEU A 234 10.69 -6.25 17.35
N ILE A 235 11.72 -6.65 16.60
CA ILE A 235 12.95 -7.25 17.14
C ILE A 235 13.65 -6.26 18.09
N ILE A 236 13.82 -4.99 17.67
CA ILE A 236 14.43 -3.94 18.49
C ILE A 236 13.64 -3.74 19.78
N LEU A 237 12.30 -3.71 19.71
CA LEU A 237 11.45 -3.59 20.90
C LEU A 237 11.60 -4.79 21.85
N GLN A 238 11.74 -6.01 21.34
CA GLN A 238 11.96 -7.18 22.20
C GLN A 238 13.33 -7.17 22.89
N LEU A 239 14.36 -6.71 22.19
CA LEU A 239 15.71 -6.56 22.76
C LEU A 239 15.76 -5.42 23.79
N GLY A 240 15.09 -4.30 23.51
CA GLY A 240 15.15 -3.05 24.25
C GLY A 240 14.15 -2.87 25.39
N ARG A 241 13.38 -3.90 25.79
CA ARG A 241 12.25 -3.78 26.76
C ARG A 241 12.54 -3.05 28.08
N ARG A 242 13.80 -2.89 28.50
CA ARG A 242 14.15 -2.12 29.72
C ARG A 242 14.07 -0.59 29.54
N SER A 243 14.10 -0.08 28.31
CA SER A 243 14.22 1.37 28.03
C SER A 243 12.90 2.04 27.60
N PHE A 244 11.85 1.28 27.32
CA PHE A 244 10.57 1.82 26.86
C PHE A 244 9.62 2.07 28.05
N HIS A 245 9.02 3.25 28.08
CA HIS A 245 8.13 3.66 29.17
C HIS A 245 6.79 2.92 29.00
N THR A 246 6.54 1.93 29.85
CA THR A 246 5.26 1.25 29.95
C THR A 246 4.33 2.11 30.80
N SER A 247 3.71 3.13 30.20
CA SER A 247 2.54 3.77 30.81
C SER A 247 1.49 2.68 31.07
N GLY A 248 0.90 2.66 32.26
CA GLY A 248 0.11 1.57 32.85
C GLY A 248 -1.09 1.00 32.07
N GLU A 249 -1.33 1.41 30.82
CA GLU A 249 -2.25 0.75 29.88
C GLU A 249 -1.67 -0.52 29.23
N ILE A 250 -0.34 -0.70 29.18
CA ILE A 250 0.27 -1.98 28.79
C ILE A 250 0.44 -2.84 30.07
N GLN A 251 -0.68 -3.16 30.71
CA GLN A 251 -0.70 -4.08 31.84
C GLN A 251 -0.51 -5.51 31.33
N GLY A 252 0.68 -6.05 31.57
CA GLY A 252 0.83 -7.41 32.09
C GLY A 252 0.50 -8.56 31.16
N VAL A 253 1.46 -8.94 30.32
CA VAL A 253 1.90 -10.33 30.32
C VAL A 253 3.42 -10.29 30.42
N HIS A 254 3.97 -10.79 31.54
CA HIS A 254 5.41 -10.93 31.72
C HIS A 254 5.90 -12.10 30.84
N GLN A 255 5.68 -12.02 29.53
CA GLN A 255 6.13 -13.02 28.57
C GLN A 255 7.65 -13.05 28.59
N SER A 256 8.21 -14.24 28.78
CA SER A 256 9.65 -14.44 28.69
C SER A 256 10.15 -13.97 27.33
N ARG A 257 11.37 -13.40 27.30
CA ARG A 257 12.00 -12.94 26.04
C ARG A 257 12.02 -14.06 25.01
N ILE A 258 12.32 -15.29 25.45
CA ILE A 258 12.34 -16.51 24.63
C ILE A 258 11.00 -16.71 23.92
N HIS A 259 9.88 -16.61 24.65
CA HIS A 259 8.56 -16.79 24.05
C HIS A 259 8.25 -15.71 22.99
N SER A 260 8.64 -14.46 23.24
CA SER A 260 8.44 -13.37 22.26
C SER A 260 9.32 -13.55 21.01
N PHE A 261 10.55 -14.05 21.17
CA PHE A 261 11.42 -14.41 20.04
C PHE A 261 10.87 -15.59 19.25
N ALA A 262 10.39 -16.64 19.91
CA ALA A 262 9.76 -17.78 19.27
C ALA A 262 8.52 -17.36 18.47
N GLN A 263 7.71 -16.42 18.99
CA GLN A 263 6.57 -15.86 18.27
C GLN A 263 7.00 -15.07 17.02
N LEU A 264 8.03 -14.22 17.13
CA LEU A 264 8.55 -13.48 15.96
C LEU A 264 9.13 -14.41 14.91
N LEU A 265 9.89 -15.43 15.33
CA LEU A 265 10.39 -16.46 14.42
C LEU A 265 9.23 -17.20 13.75
N GLY A 266 8.19 -17.56 14.51
CA GLY A 266 6.97 -18.16 13.98
C GLY A 266 6.26 -17.27 12.95
N VAL A 267 6.21 -15.96 13.17
CA VAL A 267 5.68 -15.00 12.19
C VAL A 267 6.48 -15.02 10.90
N VAL A 268 7.82 -14.96 10.98
CA VAL A 268 8.71 -14.97 9.81
C VAL A 268 8.56 -16.28 9.04
N ILE A 269 8.63 -17.42 9.72
CA ILE A 269 8.47 -18.74 9.11
C ILE A 269 7.10 -18.85 8.43
N GLY A 270 6.02 -18.47 9.11
CA GLY A 270 4.68 -18.54 8.54
C GLY A 270 4.48 -17.55 7.37
N ALA A 271 5.11 -16.37 7.41
CA ALA A 271 5.02 -15.39 6.33
C ALA A 271 5.74 -15.89 5.08
N VAL A 272 6.95 -16.46 5.25
CA VAL A 272 7.70 -17.12 4.18
C VAL A 272 6.93 -18.32 3.65
N GLY A 273 6.33 -19.12 4.53
CA GLY A 273 5.50 -20.27 4.16
C GLY A 273 4.30 -19.87 3.28
N VAL A 274 3.55 -18.84 3.69
CA VAL A 274 2.43 -18.28 2.90
C VAL A 274 2.93 -17.71 1.57
N TYR A 275 4.04 -16.97 1.57
CA TYR A 275 4.62 -16.42 0.34
C TYR A 275 5.02 -17.50 -0.66
N ILE A 276 5.74 -18.53 -0.22
CA ILE A 276 6.17 -19.66 -1.07
C ILE A 276 4.95 -20.46 -1.53
N LEU A 277 3.99 -20.75 -0.65
CA LEU A 277 2.77 -21.50 -1.00
C LEU A 277 1.98 -20.82 -2.13
N LEU A 278 1.87 -19.50 -2.08
CA LEU A 278 1.17 -18.69 -3.08
C LEU A 278 2.01 -18.35 -4.30
N THR A 279 3.27 -18.80 -4.38
CA THR A 279 4.17 -18.46 -5.49
C THR A 279 4.87 -19.71 -6.04
N PRO A 280 4.17 -20.56 -6.81
CA PRO A 280 4.73 -21.78 -7.41
C PRO A 280 6.01 -21.58 -8.22
N ALA A 281 6.18 -20.39 -8.81
CA ALA A 281 7.41 -20.00 -9.50
C ALA A 281 8.67 -20.13 -8.64
N LEU A 282 8.53 -20.20 -7.30
CA LEU A 282 9.62 -20.36 -6.36
C LEU A 282 9.86 -21.82 -5.92
N TRP A 283 8.98 -22.78 -6.19
CA TRP A 283 8.97 -24.08 -5.50
C TRP A 283 10.21 -24.95 -5.72
N ASP A 284 10.77 -24.99 -6.92
CA ASP A 284 11.89 -25.89 -7.23
C ASP A 284 13.19 -25.49 -6.53
N ALA A 285 13.44 -24.19 -6.40
CA ALA A 285 14.66 -23.64 -5.79
C ALA A 285 14.38 -22.23 -5.22
N PRO A 286 13.70 -22.10 -4.07
CA PRO A 286 13.15 -20.82 -3.62
C PRO A 286 14.16 -19.68 -3.53
N LEU A 287 15.35 -19.96 -2.99
CA LEU A 287 16.40 -18.94 -2.84
C LEU A 287 16.96 -18.49 -4.20
N ASP A 288 17.23 -19.43 -5.10
CA ASP A 288 17.75 -19.11 -6.44
C ASP A 288 16.69 -18.36 -7.27
N ARG A 289 15.41 -18.69 -7.10
CA ARG A 289 14.30 -18.00 -7.78
C ARG A 289 14.08 -16.59 -7.27
N VAL A 290 14.20 -16.37 -5.96
CA VAL A 290 14.15 -15.02 -5.38
C VAL A 290 15.32 -14.18 -5.89
N ARG A 291 16.53 -14.75 -5.96
CA ARG A 291 17.69 -14.08 -6.53
C ARG A 291 17.47 -13.73 -8.00
N LEU A 292 17.03 -14.68 -8.81
CA LEU A 292 16.71 -14.48 -10.23
C LEU A 292 15.64 -13.38 -10.42
N ALA A 293 14.58 -13.39 -9.62
CA ALA A 293 13.56 -12.33 -9.65
C ALA A 293 14.15 -10.94 -9.34
N GLY A 294 15.09 -10.86 -8.38
CA GLY A 294 15.82 -9.64 -8.08
C GLY A 294 16.69 -9.15 -9.24
N GLU A 295 17.41 -10.07 -9.90
CA GLU A 295 18.24 -9.78 -11.08
C GLU A 295 17.39 -9.27 -12.26
N LEU A 296 16.29 -9.96 -12.58
CA LEU A 296 15.32 -9.56 -13.61
C LEU A 296 14.71 -8.18 -13.29
N ARG A 297 14.36 -7.94 -12.02
CA ARG A 297 13.79 -6.64 -11.61
C ARG A 297 14.81 -5.51 -11.76
N LEU A 298 16.07 -5.76 -11.44
CA LEU A 298 17.15 -4.79 -11.65
C LEU A 298 17.33 -4.49 -13.15
N GLN A 299 17.29 -5.52 -14.01
CA GLN A 299 17.39 -5.37 -15.45
C GLN A 299 16.24 -4.51 -16.02
N VAL A 300 14.99 -4.80 -15.64
CA VAL A 300 13.82 -4.00 -16.04
C VAL A 300 13.95 -2.56 -15.55
N LEU A 301 14.33 -2.36 -14.28
CA LEU A 301 14.48 -1.03 -13.71
C LEU A 301 15.57 -0.22 -14.41
N GLN A 302 16.69 -0.84 -14.76
CA GLN A 302 17.75 -0.21 -15.54
C GLN A 302 17.28 0.16 -16.95
N GLY A 303 16.51 -0.71 -17.61
CA GLY A 303 15.90 -0.41 -18.91
C GLY A 303 14.96 0.79 -18.83
N GLN A 304 14.04 0.79 -17.86
CA GLN A 304 13.09 1.89 -17.62
C GLN A 304 13.81 3.20 -17.28
N THR A 305 14.84 3.15 -16.42
CA THR A 305 15.62 4.34 -16.03
C THR A 305 16.39 4.92 -17.22
N LYS A 306 16.93 4.07 -18.12
CA LYS A 306 17.62 4.54 -19.33
C LYS A 306 16.66 5.12 -20.37
N ALA A 307 15.44 4.58 -20.46
CA ALA A 307 14.46 4.99 -21.47
C ALA A 307 13.58 6.18 -21.02
N SER A 308 13.49 6.45 -19.72
CA SER A 308 12.59 7.46 -19.17
C SER A 308 13.27 8.83 -19.04
N ALA A 309 12.61 9.87 -19.56
CA ALA A 309 13.01 11.26 -19.31
C ALA A 309 12.80 11.67 -17.84
N ASP A 310 11.95 10.94 -17.10
CA ASP A 310 11.62 11.19 -15.69
C ASP A 310 12.55 10.46 -14.71
N ALA A 311 13.66 9.92 -15.19
CA ALA A 311 14.67 9.30 -14.34
C ALA A 311 15.39 10.36 -13.48
N TYR A 312 15.54 10.08 -12.19
CA TYR A 312 16.28 10.95 -11.30
C TYR A 312 17.78 10.90 -11.60
N ASP A 313 18.37 12.09 -11.72
CA ASP A 313 19.79 12.31 -11.94
C ASP A 313 20.67 12.10 -10.70
N SER A 314 20.06 12.12 -9.49
CA SER A 314 20.79 12.14 -8.23
C SER A 314 19.95 11.63 -7.05
N ASN A 315 20.62 11.21 -5.97
CA ASN A 315 19.95 10.85 -4.71
C ASN A 315 19.23 12.05 -4.08
N TRP A 316 19.64 13.29 -4.41
CA TRP A 316 18.99 14.49 -3.90
C TRP A 316 17.63 14.72 -4.55
N SER A 317 17.53 14.53 -5.88
CA SER A 317 16.23 14.61 -6.58
C SER A 317 15.29 13.48 -6.14
N GLN A 318 15.81 12.27 -5.89
CA GLN A 318 15.06 11.18 -5.25
C GLN A 318 14.56 11.55 -3.85
N GLY A 319 15.40 12.20 -3.03
CA GLY A 319 14.99 12.70 -1.71
C GLY A 319 13.92 13.80 -1.80
N GLY A 320 14.04 14.70 -2.78
CA GLY A 320 13.04 15.72 -3.09
C GLY A 320 11.68 15.11 -3.47
N ALA A 321 11.69 14.00 -4.21
CA ALA A 321 10.48 13.26 -4.56
C ALA A 321 9.67 12.82 -3.34
N LEU A 322 10.32 12.40 -2.25
CA LEU A 322 9.63 12.02 -1.01
C LEU A 322 8.83 13.19 -0.40
N ILE A 323 9.22 14.43 -0.69
CA ILE A 323 8.49 15.63 -0.24
C ILE A 323 7.38 15.98 -1.22
N GLN A 324 7.65 15.85 -2.52
CA GLN A 324 6.76 16.31 -3.59
C GLN A 324 5.59 15.35 -3.84
N GLN A 325 5.88 14.06 -3.97
CA GLN A 325 4.94 13.04 -4.46
C GLN A 325 3.65 12.89 -3.62
N PRO A 326 3.65 13.04 -2.28
CA PRO A 326 2.42 12.86 -1.51
C PRO A 326 1.34 13.91 -1.77
N PHE A 327 1.69 15.20 -1.85
CA PHE A 327 0.69 16.28 -1.86
C PHE A 327 0.97 17.43 -2.83
N LEU A 328 2.15 17.48 -3.47
CA LEU A 328 2.58 18.63 -4.29
C LEU A 328 2.63 18.33 -5.79
N THR A 329 2.73 17.06 -6.16
CA THR A 329 2.77 16.63 -7.56
C THR A 329 1.35 16.44 -8.10
N ASP A 330 1.10 16.98 -9.28
CA ASP A 330 -0.17 16.79 -10.01
C ASP A 330 -0.37 15.32 -10.36
N LEU A 331 -1.62 14.90 -10.59
CA LEU A 331 -1.95 13.50 -10.85
C LEU A 331 -1.35 13.01 -12.19
N GLN A 332 -0.58 11.91 -12.14
CA GLN A 332 0.02 11.24 -13.30
C GLN A 332 -0.86 10.06 -13.74
N TYR A 333 -1.45 10.16 -14.93
CA TYR A 333 -2.32 9.11 -15.48
C TYR A 333 -1.57 7.95 -16.14
N TYR A 334 -0.39 8.22 -16.70
CA TYR A 334 0.46 7.28 -17.41
C TYR A 334 1.92 7.73 -17.32
N GLU A 335 2.86 6.79 -17.44
CA GLU A 335 4.29 7.09 -17.40
C GLU A 335 4.97 7.11 -18.78
N SER A 336 4.32 6.57 -19.81
CA SER A 336 4.86 6.50 -21.16
C SER A 336 4.19 7.55 -22.07
N PRO A 337 4.97 8.35 -22.84
CA PRO A 337 4.43 9.26 -23.85
C PRO A 337 3.56 8.57 -24.91
N ALA A 338 3.68 7.25 -25.09
CA ALA A 338 2.83 6.49 -26.01
C ALA A 338 1.32 6.51 -25.63
N PHE A 339 1.00 6.92 -24.40
CA PHE A 339 -0.38 7.12 -23.94
C PHE A 339 -0.86 8.57 -24.01
N GLU A 340 -0.01 9.49 -24.46
CA GLU A 340 -0.38 10.88 -24.70
C GLU A 340 -1.44 10.95 -25.82
N GLN A 341 -2.44 11.82 -25.65
CA GLN A 341 -3.56 12.03 -26.58
C GLN A 341 -4.57 10.86 -26.74
N VAL A 342 -4.17 9.62 -26.51
CA VAL A 342 -5.06 8.45 -26.72
C VAL A 342 -5.98 8.17 -25.52
N LEU A 343 -5.67 8.70 -24.33
CA LEU A 343 -6.48 8.54 -23.11
C LEU A 343 -7.25 9.81 -22.70
N GLU A 344 -7.18 10.90 -23.47
CA GLU A 344 -7.73 12.21 -23.09
C GLU A 344 -9.23 12.18 -22.79
N ASP A 345 -10.01 11.44 -23.58
CA ASP A 345 -11.45 11.29 -23.39
C ASP A 345 -11.79 10.55 -22.09
N GLU A 346 -11.01 9.52 -21.74
CA GLU A 346 -11.19 8.77 -20.49
C GLU A 346 -10.81 9.61 -19.28
N ILE A 347 -9.67 10.32 -19.36
CA ILE A 347 -9.19 11.23 -18.33
C ILE A 347 -10.21 12.34 -18.09
N THR A 348 -10.66 13.02 -19.15
CA THR A 348 -11.65 14.10 -19.05
C THR A 348 -12.95 13.61 -18.43
N ARG A 349 -13.41 12.40 -18.80
CA ARG A 349 -14.63 11.81 -18.22
C ARG A 349 -14.46 11.48 -16.74
N TYR A 350 -13.28 11.00 -16.34
CA TYR A 350 -12.96 10.69 -14.96
C TYR A 350 -12.92 11.97 -14.10
N GLU A 351 -12.27 13.02 -14.60
CA GLU A 351 -12.12 14.32 -13.93
C GLU A 351 -13.43 15.09 -13.82
N LYS A 352 -14.21 15.12 -14.90
CA LYS A 352 -15.54 15.76 -14.90
C LYS A 352 -16.51 15.09 -13.91
N ALA A 353 -16.28 13.83 -13.60
CA ALA A 353 -17.08 13.08 -12.64
C ALA A 353 -16.59 13.24 -11.19
N HIS A 354 -15.50 13.98 -10.95
CA HIS A 354 -14.90 14.21 -9.64
C HIS A 354 -14.51 12.91 -8.92
N PHE A 355 -14.15 11.87 -9.67
CA PHE A 355 -13.66 10.61 -9.11
C PHE A 355 -12.14 10.59 -8.96
N GLU A 356 -11.42 11.49 -9.61
CA GLU A 356 -9.99 11.71 -9.46
C GLU A 356 -9.54 12.06 -8.04
N GLY A 357 -10.45 12.40 -7.13
CA GLY A 357 -10.14 12.73 -5.75
C GLY A 357 -10.05 14.23 -5.51
N TRP A 358 -9.46 14.61 -4.38
CA TRP A 358 -9.18 15.99 -4.08
C TRP A 358 -7.86 16.41 -4.72
N GLN A 359 -7.95 17.09 -5.87
CA GLN A 359 -6.81 17.74 -6.51
C GLN A 359 -6.31 18.89 -5.63
N MET A 360 -5.26 18.64 -4.84
CA MET A 360 -4.70 19.63 -3.93
C MET A 360 -3.86 20.61 -4.73
N SER A 361 -4.27 21.88 -4.77
CA SER A 361 -3.40 22.93 -5.31
C SER A 361 -2.08 22.99 -4.53
N ARG A 362 -0.99 23.41 -5.18
CA ARG A 362 0.34 23.50 -4.54
C ARG A 362 0.35 24.21 -3.17
N PRO A 363 -0.38 25.32 -2.94
CA PRO A 363 -0.47 25.94 -1.61
C PRO A 363 -1.11 25.02 -0.56
N ILE A 364 -2.22 24.35 -0.91
CA ILE A 364 -2.91 23.40 -0.01
C ILE A 364 -2.02 22.17 0.24
N GLY A 365 -1.40 21.64 -0.80
CA GLY A 365 -0.45 20.53 -0.70
C GLY A 365 0.72 20.88 0.23
N THR A 366 1.23 22.11 0.17
CA THR A 366 2.31 22.59 1.04
C THR A 366 1.88 22.64 2.50
N ILE A 367 0.65 23.07 2.77
CA ILE A 367 0.06 23.03 4.11
C ILE A 367 0.00 21.58 4.61
N TRP A 368 -0.49 20.64 3.81
CA TRP A 368 -0.56 19.23 4.21
C TRP A 368 0.81 18.58 4.41
N THR A 369 1.80 18.92 3.59
CA THR A 369 3.19 18.50 3.80
C THR A 369 3.74 19.03 5.12
N GLY A 370 3.51 20.31 5.45
CA GLY A 370 3.89 20.89 6.74
C GLY A 370 3.17 20.24 7.93
N VAL A 371 1.87 19.96 7.78
CA VAL A 371 1.07 19.26 8.78
C VAL A 371 1.59 17.82 8.98
N ALA A 372 1.95 17.10 7.91
CA ALA A 372 2.57 15.78 8.00
C ALA A 372 3.93 15.84 8.72
N ALA A 373 4.76 16.85 8.45
CA ALA A 373 6.02 17.06 9.16
C ALA A 373 5.81 17.29 10.66
N ILE A 374 4.78 18.06 11.06
CA ILE A 374 4.40 18.22 12.47
C ILE A 374 3.99 16.87 13.08
N GLY A 375 3.24 16.04 12.34
CA GLY A 375 2.90 14.68 12.75
C GLY A 375 4.13 13.81 13.00
N LEU A 376 5.12 13.86 12.11
CA LEU A 376 6.38 13.16 12.27
C LEU A 376 7.14 13.62 13.53
N VAL A 377 7.27 14.93 13.75
CA VAL A 377 7.89 15.49 14.96
C VAL A 377 7.13 15.08 16.22
N ALA A 378 5.80 15.06 16.17
CA ALA A 378 4.95 14.63 17.27
C ALA A 378 5.16 13.16 17.65
N LEU A 379 5.45 12.29 16.67
CA LEU A 379 5.81 10.89 16.88
C LEU A 379 7.26 10.75 17.36
N LEU A 380 8.22 11.48 16.80
CA LEU A 380 9.62 11.47 17.24
C LEU A 380 9.76 11.80 18.73
N ARG A 381 9.05 12.83 19.21
CA ARG A 381 8.98 13.21 20.63
C ARG A 381 8.38 12.13 21.53
N ARG A 382 7.71 11.14 20.94
CA ARG A 382 6.99 10.06 21.61
C ARG A 382 7.51 8.68 21.19
N SER A 383 8.70 8.62 20.60
CA SER A 383 9.33 7.38 20.13
C SER A 383 9.57 6.34 21.24
N ARG A 384 9.52 6.76 22.51
CA ARG A 384 9.59 5.87 23.69
C ARG A 384 8.32 5.04 23.92
N TYR A 385 7.23 5.29 23.20
CA TYR A 385 6.04 4.43 23.25
C TYR A 385 6.14 3.35 22.16
N PRO A 386 6.02 2.04 22.49
CA PRO A 386 6.23 0.97 21.52
C PRO A 386 5.41 1.07 20.23
N ILE A 387 4.13 1.46 20.34
CA ILE A 387 3.23 1.64 19.19
C ILE A 387 3.75 2.75 18.26
N VAL A 388 4.25 3.86 18.84
CA VAL A 388 4.85 4.96 18.07
C VAL A 388 6.15 4.51 17.44
N PHE A 389 6.96 3.78 18.19
CA PHE A 389 8.22 3.27 17.69
C PHE A 389 8.01 2.41 16.43
N VAL A 390 7.09 1.44 16.46
CA VAL A 390 6.75 0.64 15.27
C VAL A 390 6.29 1.53 14.11
N GLY A 391 5.35 2.44 14.34
CA GLY A 391 4.84 3.32 13.29
C GLY A 391 5.90 4.27 12.72
N LEU A 392 6.79 4.79 13.57
CA LEU A 392 7.89 5.67 13.19
C LEU A 392 8.96 4.93 12.41
N THR A 393 9.37 3.74 12.89
CA THR A 393 10.33 2.89 12.18
C THR A 393 9.77 2.49 10.81
N TRP A 394 8.49 2.09 10.73
CA TRP A 394 7.81 1.84 9.47
C TRP A 394 7.83 3.06 8.54
N SER A 395 7.47 4.24 9.05
CA SER A 395 7.44 5.48 8.26
C SER A 395 8.82 5.85 7.73
N MET A 396 9.82 5.94 8.61
CA MET A 396 11.18 6.35 8.24
C MET A 396 11.90 5.28 7.41
N GLY A 397 11.77 4.00 7.78
CA GLY A 397 12.37 2.90 7.03
C GLY A 397 11.81 2.78 5.62
N THR A 398 10.49 3.00 5.44
CA THR A 398 9.88 3.06 4.10
C THR A 398 10.41 4.26 3.30
N ALA A 399 10.45 5.45 3.89
CA ALA A 399 10.99 6.64 3.21
C ALA A 399 12.44 6.45 2.77
N ILE A 400 13.30 5.92 3.65
CA ILE A 400 14.71 5.63 3.35
C ILE A 400 14.82 4.58 2.25
N ALA A 401 14.06 3.47 2.35
CA ALA A 401 14.11 2.42 1.33
C ALA A 401 13.68 2.96 -0.05
N LEU A 402 12.60 3.73 -0.14
CA LEU A 402 12.16 4.32 -1.40
C LEU A 402 13.17 5.34 -1.94
N GLY A 403 13.72 6.20 -1.07
CA GLY A 403 14.73 7.19 -1.46
C GLY A 403 16.07 6.59 -1.91
N ILE A 404 16.28 5.29 -1.72
CA ILE A 404 17.47 4.55 -2.20
C ILE A 404 17.14 3.69 -3.42
N THR A 405 15.92 3.13 -3.47
CA THR A 405 15.57 2.07 -4.42
C THR A 405 14.69 2.51 -5.59
N VAL A 406 14.15 3.74 -5.56
CA VAL A 406 13.26 4.26 -6.60
C VAL A 406 13.96 5.33 -7.44
N PRO A 407 14.48 4.97 -8.64
CA PRO A 407 15.18 5.90 -9.52
C PRO A 407 14.26 6.68 -10.47
N LEU A 408 12.94 6.47 -10.44
CA LEU A 408 11.98 7.03 -11.39
C LEU A 408 10.94 7.89 -10.68
N ALA A 409 10.54 9.00 -11.29
CA ALA A 409 9.55 9.92 -10.73
C ALA A 409 8.08 9.46 -10.85
N TRP A 410 7.85 8.17 -11.09
CA TRP A 410 6.52 7.60 -11.27
C TRP A 410 5.74 7.57 -9.96
N GLN A 411 4.60 8.27 -9.91
CA GLN A 411 3.86 8.46 -8.65
C GLN A 411 3.44 7.14 -7.99
N ARG A 412 3.14 6.11 -8.79
CA ARG A 412 2.75 4.78 -8.30
C ARG A 412 3.82 4.11 -7.42
N TYR A 413 5.09 4.47 -7.58
CA TYR A 413 6.18 3.96 -6.74
C TYR A 413 6.20 4.58 -5.34
N TYR A 414 5.48 5.69 -5.13
CA TYR A 414 5.42 6.41 -3.86
C TYR A 414 4.11 6.18 -3.09
N LEU A 415 3.19 5.34 -3.57
CA LEU A 415 1.86 5.17 -2.96
C LEU A 415 1.89 4.76 -1.49
N LEU A 416 2.77 3.82 -1.11
CA LEU A 416 2.89 3.42 0.30
C LEU A 416 3.34 4.61 1.17
N TRP A 417 4.24 5.43 0.64
CA TRP A 417 4.69 6.66 1.30
C TRP A 417 3.59 7.72 1.37
N SER A 418 2.81 7.91 0.31
CA SER A 418 1.65 8.81 0.31
C SER A 418 0.62 8.42 1.39
N LEU A 419 0.36 7.13 1.57
CA LEU A 419 -0.51 6.62 2.65
C LEU A 419 0.07 6.91 4.04
N ILE A 420 1.39 6.76 4.22
CA ILE A 420 2.10 7.15 5.44
C ILE A 420 1.96 8.66 5.69
N CYS A 421 2.16 9.49 4.68
CA CYS A 421 1.99 10.94 4.77
C CYS A 421 0.56 11.34 5.17
N CYS A 422 -0.47 10.64 4.70
CA CYS A 422 -1.86 10.84 5.15
C CYS A 422 -2.05 10.52 6.65
N ILE A 423 -1.40 9.46 7.15
CA ILE A 423 -1.40 9.11 8.58
C ILE A 423 -0.70 10.20 9.39
N LEU A 424 0.49 10.62 8.96
CA LEU A 424 1.28 11.68 9.60
C LEU A 424 0.50 13.00 9.59
N ALA A 425 -0.15 13.36 8.50
CA ALA A 425 -0.97 14.56 8.38
C ALA A 425 -2.14 14.55 9.39
N GLY A 426 -2.84 13.42 9.53
CA GLY A 426 -3.89 13.27 10.54
C GLY A 426 -3.38 13.49 11.96
N ILE A 427 -2.23 12.89 12.31
CA ILE A 427 -1.58 13.04 13.62
C ILE A 427 -1.09 14.49 13.84
N GLY A 428 -0.57 15.13 12.79
CA GLY A 428 -0.11 16.51 12.82
C GLY A 428 -1.23 17.49 13.08
N LEU A 429 -2.37 17.34 12.38
CA LEU A 429 -3.53 18.21 12.57
C LEU A 429 -4.12 18.04 13.98
N GLN A 430 -4.20 16.80 14.47
CA GLN A 430 -4.58 16.55 15.86
C GLN A 430 -3.64 17.28 16.83
N THR A 431 -2.33 17.19 16.61
CA THR A 431 -1.32 17.85 17.46
C THR A 431 -1.48 19.37 17.47
N ILE A 432 -1.65 20.01 16.30
CA ILE A 432 -1.91 21.46 16.19
C ILE A 432 -3.14 21.84 17.00
N PHE A 433 -4.24 21.11 16.83
CA PHE A 433 -5.50 21.40 17.50
C PHE A 433 -5.39 21.27 19.03
N THR A 434 -4.71 20.24 19.53
CA THR A 434 -4.42 20.06 20.96
C THR A 434 -3.65 21.27 21.52
N LEU A 435 -2.62 21.75 20.81
CA LEU A 435 -1.82 22.89 21.25
C LEU A 435 -2.64 24.18 21.31
N LEU A 436 -3.48 24.44 20.31
CA LEU A 436 -4.34 25.63 20.26
C LEU A 436 -5.38 25.63 21.39
N THR A 437 -5.99 24.47 21.67
CA THR A 437 -7.02 24.38 22.73
C THR A 437 -6.47 24.33 24.14
N ASN A 438 -5.22 23.90 24.35
CA ASN A 438 -4.61 23.87 25.68
C ASN A 438 -4.15 25.26 26.16
N ARG A 439 -3.81 26.18 25.27
CA ARG A 439 -3.39 27.55 25.64
C ARG A 439 -4.51 28.35 26.30
N ASN A 440 -5.74 28.16 25.86
CA ASN A 440 -6.89 28.90 26.40
C ASN A 440 -7.26 28.51 27.84
N PHE A 441 -6.80 27.36 28.34
CA PHE A 441 -7.09 26.91 29.71
C PHE A 441 -6.11 27.46 30.75
N ARG A 442 -4.91 27.91 30.35
CA ARG A 442 -3.92 28.49 31.29
C ARG A 442 -4.09 30.00 31.53
N MET A 443 -4.91 30.69 30.73
CA MET A 443 -5.14 32.13 30.90
C MET A 443 -6.36 32.46 31.78
N SER A 444 -7.03 31.45 32.35
CA SER A 444 -8.25 31.62 33.15
C SER A 444 -8.10 31.25 34.63
N GLU A 445 -6.88 31.10 35.16
CA GLU A 445 -6.66 31.15 36.61
C GLU A 445 -6.28 32.59 36.96
N PRO A 446 -7.21 33.39 37.53
CA PRO A 446 -6.82 34.64 38.16
C PRO A 446 -5.94 34.29 39.35
N HIS A 447 -4.74 34.86 39.40
CA HIS A 447 -4.01 34.97 40.65
C HIS A 447 -4.83 35.88 41.59
N GLY A 448 -5.68 35.25 42.38
CA GLY A 448 -6.35 35.84 43.54
C GLY A 448 -5.57 35.50 44.80
#